data_AF-A0A6B3BFJ8-F1
#
_entry.id   AF-A0A6B3BFJ8-F1
#
_cell.length_a   1.000
_cell.length_b   1.000
_cell.length_c   1.000
_cell.angle_alpha   90.00
_cell.angle_beta   90.00
_cell.angle_gamma   90.00
#
_symmetry.space_group_name_H-M   'P 1'
#
loop_
_entity.id
_entity.type
_entity.pdbx_description
1 polymer ?
#
loop_
_entity_poly.entity_id
_entity_poly.type
_entity_poly.pdbx_seq_one_letter_code
_entity_poly.pdbx_strand_id
1 'polypeptide(L)' 'MSAKLGYSRSGTNHYASAVSIAVGQTKRSTWSLGESAYCSSIIGLLSYSGGTYQTPASHC' A
#
# COMPACT_ATOMS: atom_id res chain seq x y z
N MET A 1 -17.03 0.03 -5.16
CA MET A 1 -15.96 -1.00 -5.27
C MET A 1 -15.19 -1.05 -3.96
N SER A 2 -14.69 -2.21 -3.52
CA SER A 2 -13.90 -2.35 -2.28
C SER A 2 -12.43 -2.51 -2.62
N ALA A 3 -11.57 -1.69 -2.04
CA ALA A 3 -10.14 -1.68 -2.25
C ALA A 3 -9.39 -1.64 -0.91
N LYS A 4 -8.22 -2.26 -0.84
CA LYS A 4 -7.30 -2.23 0.30
C LYS A 4 -6.02 -1.56 -0.15
N LEU A 5 -5.63 -0.51 0.56
CA LEU A 5 -4.32 0.11 0.41
C LEU A 5 -3.35 -0.55 1.39
N GLY A 6 -2.11 -0.71 0.96
CA GLY A 6 -1.08 -1.35 1.76
C GLY A 6 0.31 -0.99 1.30
N TYR A 7 1.29 -1.61 1.94
CA TYR A 7 2.68 -1.60 1.51
C TYR A 7 3.33 -2.95 1.81
N SER A 8 4.28 -3.36 0.99
CA SER A 8 5.19 -4.46 1.28
C SER A 8 6.49 -3.89 1.81
N ARG A 9 7.03 -4.48 2.88
CA ARG A 9 8.35 -4.16 3.42
C ARG A 9 9.13 -5.46 3.58
N SER A 10 10.27 -5.56 2.88
CA SER A 10 11.15 -6.75 2.94
C SER A 10 10.39 -8.08 2.72
N GLY A 11 9.39 -8.08 1.83
CA GLY A 11 8.55 -9.24 1.53
C GLY A 11 7.33 -9.44 2.44
N THR A 12 7.17 -8.64 3.50
CA THR A 12 5.99 -8.68 4.38
C THR A 12 4.96 -7.65 3.94
N ASN A 13 3.74 -8.11 3.65
CA ASN A 13 2.65 -7.24 3.20
C ASN A 13 1.83 -6.72 4.38
N HIS A 14 1.65 -5.41 4.44
CA HIS A 14 0.83 -4.70 5.42
C HIS A 14 -0.34 -4.02 4.69
N TYR A 15 -1.56 -4.42 4.99
CA TYR A 15 -2.77 -3.82 4.42
C TYR A 15 -3.55 -3.07 5.49
N ALA A 16 -4.08 -1.91 5.11
CA ALA A 16 -5.12 -1.25 5.86
C ALA A 16 -6.48 -1.97 5.67
N SER A 17 -7.45 -1.56 6.48
CA SER A 17 -8.85 -1.99 6.31
C SER A 17 -9.34 -1.69 4.91
N ALA A 18 -10.25 -2.53 4.41
CA ALA A 18 -10.87 -2.32 3.12
C ALA A 18 -11.69 -1.03 3.13
N VAL A 19 -11.53 -0.22 2.09
CA VAL A 19 -12.23 1.04 1.88
C VAL A 19 -13.11 0.94 0.64
N SER A 20 -14.31 1.50 0.74
CA SER A 20 -15.16 1.71 -0.43
C SER A 20 -14.63 2.90 -1.23
N ILE A 21 -14.38 2.68 -2.52
CA ILE A 21 -13.90 3.70 -3.46
C ILE A 21 -14.85 3.77 -4.68
N ALA A 22 -15.09 5.00 -5.14
CA ALA A 22 -15.85 5.31 -6.35
C ALA A 22 -14.93 5.95 -7.40
N VAL A 23 -15.38 5.99 -8.66
CA VAL A 23 -14.63 6.58 -9.78
C VAL A 23 -14.34 8.05 -9.49
N GLY A 24 -13.09 8.49 -9.73
CA GLY A 24 -12.64 9.86 -9.47
C GLY A 24 -12.29 10.16 -8.00
N GLN A 25 -12.49 9.22 -7.08
CA GLN A 25 -12.06 9.41 -5.69
C GLN A 25 -10.60 9.00 -5.49
N THR A 26 -9.87 9.80 -4.71
CA THR A 26 -8.56 9.44 -4.18
C THR A 26 -8.70 9.02 -2.73
N LYS A 27 -8.20 7.83 -2.39
CA LYS A 27 -8.03 7.38 -1.01
C LYS A 27 -6.55 7.36 -0.69
N ARG A 28 -6.20 7.74 0.53
CA ARG A 28 -4.82 7.73 1.03
C ARG A 28 -4.80 7.01 2.37
N SER A 29 -3.72 6.29 2.61
CA SER A 29 -3.41 5.70 3.90
C SER A 29 -1.97 6.04 4.22
N THR A 30 -1.72 6.37 5.47
CA THR A 30 -0.41 6.78 5.96
C THR A 30 0.02 5.82 7.04
N TRP A 31 1.27 5.39 6.99
CA TRP A 31 1.86 4.51 7.97
C TRP A 31 3.06 5.22 8.59
N SER A 32 3.05 5.31 9.92
CA SER A 32 4.19 5.76 10.70
C SER A 32 5.13 4.56 10.87
N LEU A 33 6.18 4.51 10.07
CA LEU A 33 7.22 3.50 10.16
C LEU A 33 8.40 4.05 10.96
N GLY A 34 9.07 3.20 11.74
CA GLY A 34 10.30 3.59 12.43
C GLY A 34 11.44 3.89 11.45
N GLU A 35 12.49 4.57 11.90
CA GLU A 35 13.60 5.03 11.04
C GLU A 35 14.26 3.90 10.24
N SER A 36 14.34 2.70 10.82
CA SER A 36 14.86 1.50 10.15
C SER A 36 14.07 1.07 8.91
N ALA A 37 12.88 1.64 8.68
CA ALA A 37 12.06 1.35 7.51
C ALA A 37 12.44 2.21 6.30
N TYR A 38 13.02 3.39 6.49
CA TYR A 38 13.43 4.25 5.37
C TYR A 38 14.53 3.61 4.53
N CYS A 39 15.36 2.76 5.15
CA CYS A 39 16.41 2.03 4.44
C CYS A 39 16.01 0.64 3.93
N SER A 40 14.71 0.32 3.96
CA SER A 40 14.21 -0.95 3.45
C SER A 40 13.39 -0.75 2.19
N SER A 41 13.44 -1.72 1.27
CA SER A 41 12.59 -1.73 0.09
C SER A 41 11.10 -1.69 0.50
N ILE A 42 10.44 -0.57 0.20
CA ILE A 42 9.00 -0.38 0.43
C ILE A 42 8.28 -0.33 -0.92
N ILE A 43 7.28 -1.18 -1.08
CA ILE A 43 6.43 -1.27 -2.28
C ILE A 43 5.02 -0.89 -1.88
N GLY A 44 4.42 0.14 -2.48
CA GLY A 44 2.99 0.43 -2.29
C GLY A 44 2.13 -0.66 -2.92
N LEU A 45 1.06 -1.08 -2.23
CA LEU A 45 0.16 -2.13 -2.66
C LEU A 45 -1.28 -1.59 -2.75
N LEU A 46 -1.96 -1.91 -3.84
CA LEU A 46 -3.40 -1.70 -4.00
C LEU A 46 -4.03 -3.05 -4.34
N SER A 47 -4.83 -3.58 -3.44
CA SER A 47 -5.62 -4.81 -3.69
C SER A 47 -7.09 -4.44 -3.86
N TYR A 48 -7.73 -4.90 -4.93
CA TYR A 48 -9.15 -4.72 -5.18
C TYR A 48 -9.72 -5.99 -5.81
N SER A 49 -11.05 -6.03 -6.02
CA SER A 49 -11.72 -7.23 -6.54
C SER A 49 -11.19 -7.72 -7.90
N GLY A 50 -10.54 -6.86 -8.69
CA GLY A 50 -9.97 -7.22 -10.00
C GLY A 50 -8.48 -7.53 -9.99
N GLY A 51 -7.81 -7.53 -8.83
CA GLY A 51 -6.39 -7.90 -8.72
C GLY A 51 -5.60 -7.08 -7.71
N THR A 52 -4.28 -7.19 -7.81
CA THR A 52 -3.34 -6.41 -6.98
C THR A 52 -2.39 -5.63 -7.88
N TYR A 53 -2.22 -4.35 -7.58
CA TYR A 53 -1.25 -3.47 -8.21
C TYR A 53 -0.16 -3.11 -7.21
N GLN A 54 1.05 -2.92 -7.72
CA GLN A 54 2.23 -2.60 -6.94
C GLN A 54 2.92 -1.39 -7.53
N THR A 55 3.35 -0.46 -6.68
CA THR A 55 4.25 0.62 -7.12
C THR A 55 5.67 0.08 -7.26
N PRO A 56 6.56 0.80 -7.97
CA PRO A 56 7.99 0.51 -7.86
C PRO A 56 8.47 0.52 -6.41
N ALA A 57 9.48 -0.31 -6.10
CA ALA A 57 10.10 -0.32 -4.79
C ALA A 57 10.84 1.00 -4.57
N SER A 58 10.56 1.64 -3.45
CA SER A 58 11.34 2.77 -2.95
C SER A 58 12.53 2.21 -2.18
N HIS A 59 13.74 2.61 -2.56
CA HIS A 59 14.97 2.30 -1.84
C HIS A 59 15.69 3.61 -1.56
N CYS A 60 16.32 3.72 -0.39
CA CYS A 60 17.27 4.79 -0.13
C CYS A 60 18.64 4.47 -0.75
#